data_AF-A0A182EPQ4-F1
#
_entry.id   AF-A0A182EPQ4-F1
#
_cell.length_a   1.000
_cell.length_b   1.000
_cell.length_c   1.000
_cell.angle_alpha   90.00
_cell.angle_beta   90.00
_cell.angle_gamma   90.00
#
_symmetry.space_group_name_H-M   'P 1'
#
loop_
_entity.id
_entity.type
_entity.pdbx_description
1 polymer ?
#
loop_
_entity_poly.entity_id
_entity_poly.type
_entity_poly.pdbx_seq_one_letter_code
_entity_poly.pdbx_strand_id
1 'polypeptide(L)'
;MVIPTKFLNPTPAPEAEDEPSVVEEKIVASTVAGANTEELSDLSEGIEGSTASTKGSSTFSSWYRRIAPLIRNKQVRVLSIINSILTIINLFIFLLIVTSCFWLLGLKIKHNQLLQNDMPCFYRFKPWSQCSATCWADGQPMPIMTREIDEKKLVITRGSTYAKCPSNIKKNFVQKAPCNLQRCPLKLSSFTNWTHCIHKNTELRKAGGCYQIRMLPLEDRLIYLDTSELTRNCSDDQCPEYIP
;
A
#
# COMPACT_ATOMS: atom_id res chain seq x y z
N MET A 1 36.28 -7.98 -3.38
CA MET A 1 36.68 -8.96 -2.34
C MET A 1 35.41 -9.51 -1.71
N VAL A 2 35.46 -10.80 -1.39
CA VAL A 2 34.41 -11.78 -1.07
C VAL A 2 33.52 -11.42 0.15
N ILE A 3 32.21 -11.74 0.06
CA ILE A 3 31.18 -11.83 1.13
C ILE A 3 31.32 -13.23 1.83
N PRO A 4 30.61 -13.67 2.89
CA PRO A 4 29.91 -13.12 4.08
C PRO A 4 30.37 -13.83 5.38
N THR A 5 29.75 -13.57 6.56
CA THR A 5 29.09 -14.63 7.36
C THR A 5 28.28 -14.09 8.55
N LYS A 6 27.06 -14.62 8.68
CA LYS A 6 26.18 -14.63 9.86
C LYS A 6 26.70 -15.64 10.89
N PHE A 7 26.38 -15.48 12.18
CA PHE A 7 25.47 -16.36 12.95
C PHE A 7 25.66 -16.31 14.49
N LEU A 8 24.54 -16.03 15.18
CA LEU A 8 23.97 -16.67 16.39
C LEU A 8 24.75 -16.89 17.72
N ASN A 9 24.11 -16.33 18.76
CA ASN A 9 23.68 -16.92 20.04
C ASN A 9 24.49 -16.77 21.35
N PRO A 10 23.78 -16.74 22.50
CA PRO A 10 24.21 -16.19 23.79
C PRO A 10 24.54 -17.29 24.82
N THR A 11 25.15 -16.91 25.96
CA THR A 11 25.10 -17.65 27.25
C THR A 11 25.88 -16.88 28.34
N PRO A 12 25.79 -17.21 29.65
CA PRO A 12 24.66 -17.60 30.52
C PRO A 12 24.55 -16.71 31.78
N ALA A 13 23.51 -16.92 32.59
CA ALA A 13 23.48 -16.52 34.01
C ALA A 13 24.19 -17.58 34.88
N PRO A 14 24.81 -17.22 36.02
CA PRO A 14 25.11 -18.16 37.07
C PRO A 14 24.10 -18.09 38.22
N GLU A 15 23.85 -19.28 38.76
CA GLU A 15 22.96 -19.67 39.84
C GLU A 15 23.38 -19.12 41.22
N ALA A 16 22.40 -19.19 42.12
CA ALA A 16 22.47 -18.92 43.54
C ALA A 16 23.41 -19.89 44.27
N GLU A 17 23.99 -19.42 45.38
CA GLU A 17 24.24 -20.26 46.55
C GLU A 17 23.83 -19.49 47.81
N ASP A 18 23.17 -20.23 48.69
CA ASP A 18 22.45 -19.84 49.88
C ASP A 18 23.20 -20.34 51.13
N GLU A 19 22.82 -19.80 52.30
CA GLU A 19 23.01 -20.30 53.69
C GLU A 19 24.27 -19.96 54.52
N PRO A 20 24.23 -20.02 55.89
CA PRO A 20 23.14 -19.64 56.81
C PRO A 20 23.55 -19.01 58.18
N SER A 21 22.52 -18.46 58.86
CA SER A 21 22.16 -18.44 60.31
C SER A 21 23.07 -17.89 61.42
N VAL A 22 22.47 -17.07 62.32
CA VAL A 22 22.35 -17.23 63.80
C VAL A 22 21.15 -16.36 64.28
N VAL A 23 19.96 -16.93 64.58
CA VAL A 23 19.36 -17.31 65.90
C VAL A 23 19.12 -16.15 66.89
N GLU A 24 17.84 -15.89 67.19
CA GLU A 24 17.38 -15.58 68.55
C GLU A 24 15.93 -16.07 68.77
N GLU A 25 15.69 -16.62 69.95
CA GLU A 25 14.62 -17.56 70.29
C GLU A 25 13.49 -16.91 71.13
N LYS A 26 12.24 -17.07 70.65
CA LYS A 26 11.00 -17.47 71.35
C LYS A 26 10.58 -16.79 72.67
N ILE A 27 9.34 -16.30 72.70
CA ILE A 27 8.33 -16.80 73.65
C ILE A 27 6.96 -16.88 72.94
N VAL A 28 6.42 -18.09 72.84
CA VAL A 28 5.04 -18.39 72.43
C VAL A 28 4.26 -18.71 73.70
N ALA A 29 3.15 -18.00 73.95
CA ALA A 29 2.14 -18.42 74.92
C ALA A 29 0.87 -18.80 74.15
N SER A 30 0.68 -20.11 74.01
CA SER A 30 -0.57 -20.76 73.61
C SER A 30 -1.52 -20.80 74.79
N THR A 31 -2.74 -20.31 74.63
CA THR A 31 -3.90 -20.79 75.38
C THR A 31 -5.16 -20.71 74.52
N VAL A 32 -5.64 -21.87 74.06
CA VAL A 32 -7.02 -22.08 73.63
C VAL A 32 -7.67 -23.03 74.63
N ALA A 33 -8.69 -22.54 75.33
CA ALA A 33 -9.84 -23.23 75.93
C ALA A 33 -10.64 -22.11 76.64
N GLY A 34 -11.96 -21.97 76.60
CA GLY A 34 -13.09 -22.73 76.10
C GLY A 34 -14.35 -21.93 76.51
N ALA A 35 -15.52 -22.29 75.98
CA ALA A 35 -16.78 -21.58 76.23
C ALA A 35 -17.15 -21.47 77.73
N ASN A 36 -17.80 -20.34 78.07
CA ASN A 36 -18.38 -19.94 79.37
C ASN A 36 -17.46 -19.14 80.31
N THR A 37 -17.38 -17.82 80.09
CA THR A 37 -17.20 -16.81 81.16
C THR A 37 -17.99 -15.55 80.77
N GLU A 38 -19.29 -15.74 80.61
CA GLU A 38 -20.25 -14.65 80.63
C GLU A 38 -20.61 -14.40 82.09
N GLU A 39 -20.62 -13.13 82.48
CA GLU A 39 -20.86 -12.64 83.84
C GLU A 39 -19.66 -12.81 84.78
N LEU A 40 -18.92 -11.71 85.00
CA LEU A 40 -18.91 -11.03 86.30
C LEU A 40 -17.95 -9.84 86.30
N SER A 41 -18.46 -8.75 86.88
CA SER A 41 -17.79 -7.64 87.54
C SER A 41 -17.61 -6.31 86.79
N ASP A 42 -18.65 -5.50 86.97
CA ASP A 42 -18.58 -4.07 87.27
C ASP A 42 -17.52 -3.71 88.34
N LEU A 43 -17.21 -2.40 88.36
CA LEU A 43 -16.44 -1.58 89.31
C LEU A 43 -14.99 -1.25 88.90
N SER A 44 -14.77 -0.06 88.34
CA SER A 44 -14.47 1.12 89.16
C SER A 44 -14.43 2.39 88.32
N GLU A 45 -15.15 3.38 88.80
CA GLU A 45 -15.24 4.75 88.32
C GLU A 45 -14.05 5.59 88.85
N GLY A 46 -13.56 6.52 88.02
CA GLY A 46 -12.83 7.72 88.46
C GLY A 46 -11.32 7.61 88.67
N ILE A 47 -10.54 8.23 87.78
CA ILE A 47 -9.52 9.25 88.08
C ILE A 47 -9.17 9.98 86.77
N GLU A 48 -9.42 11.29 86.76
CA GLU A 48 -8.98 12.24 85.73
C GLU A 48 -7.45 12.44 85.80
N GLY A 49 -6.79 12.53 84.64
CA GLY A 49 -5.37 12.87 84.62
C GLY A 49 -4.68 12.71 83.26
N SER A 50 -4.88 13.70 82.39
CA SER A 50 -3.89 14.26 81.45
C SER A 50 -3.21 13.40 80.37
N THR A 51 -3.58 13.74 79.13
CA THR A 51 -2.72 13.92 77.94
C THR A 51 -1.80 12.78 77.50
N ALA A 52 -2.27 12.02 76.50
CA ALA A 52 -1.41 11.53 75.43
C ALA A 52 -2.11 11.70 74.07
N SER A 53 -1.37 12.30 73.14
CA SER A 53 -1.77 12.67 71.78
C SER A 53 -2.19 11.46 70.94
N THR A 54 -3.38 11.51 70.34
CA THR A 54 -3.72 10.71 69.16
C THR A 54 -4.16 11.61 68.03
N LYS A 55 -3.18 12.17 67.30
CA LYS A 55 -3.39 12.62 65.92
C LYS A 55 -3.62 11.38 65.05
N GLY A 56 -4.84 11.18 64.55
CA GLY A 56 -5.12 10.13 63.58
C GLY A 56 -6.60 10.05 63.19
N SER A 57 -6.90 10.40 61.94
CA SER A 57 -8.21 10.37 61.24
C SER A 57 -9.31 9.46 61.82
N SER A 58 -10.28 10.02 62.56
CA SER A 58 -11.47 9.31 63.05
C SER A 58 -12.75 9.58 62.22
N THR A 59 -12.64 10.34 61.12
CA THR A 59 -13.80 10.67 60.27
C THR A 59 -14.37 9.43 59.56
N PHE A 60 -13.51 8.47 59.21
CA PHE A 60 -13.95 7.19 58.60
C PHE A 60 -14.54 6.22 59.63
N SER A 61 -14.02 6.17 60.87
CA SER A 61 -14.53 5.25 61.90
C SER A 61 -15.90 5.67 62.43
N SER A 62 -16.15 6.98 62.53
CA SER A 62 -17.45 7.54 62.88
C SER A 62 -18.50 7.36 61.77
N TRP A 63 -18.11 7.49 60.49
CA TRP A 63 -18.97 7.19 59.34
C TRP A 63 -19.33 5.70 59.24
N TYR A 64 -18.36 4.82 59.47
CA TYR A 64 -18.58 3.37 59.49
C TYR A 64 -19.58 2.94 60.57
N ARG A 65 -19.50 3.52 61.78
CA ARG A 65 -20.48 3.26 62.86
C ARG A 65 -21.91 3.69 62.50
N ARG A 66 -22.08 4.73 61.66
CA ARG A 66 -23.40 5.19 61.19
C ARG A 66 -23.99 4.30 60.09
N ILE A 67 -23.16 3.60 59.32
CA ILE A 67 -23.59 2.74 58.19
C ILE A 67 -23.71 1.27 58.62
N ALA A 68 -22.99 0.86 59.67
CA ALA A 68 -23.05 -0.47 60.25
C ALA A 68 -24.47 -1.03 60.51
N PRO A 69 -25.44 -0.27 61.06
CA PRO A 69 -26.80 -0.79 61.25
C PRO A 69 -27.58 -0.99 59.94
N LEU A 70 -27.26 -0.26 58.87
CA LEU A 70 -27.92 -0.38 57.55
C LEU A 70 -27.44 -1.59 56.76
N ILE A 71 -26.19 -2.02 56.99
CA ILE A 71 -25.55 -3.19 56.33
C ILE A 71 -26.09 -4.53 56.89
N ARG A 72 -26.76 -4.50 58.05
CA ARG A 72 -27.31 -5.71 58.69
C ARG A 72 -28.52 -6.29 57.95
N ASN A 73 -29.20 -5.51 57.10
CA ASN A 73 -30.31 -5.97 56.28
C ASN A 73 -29.82 -6.57 54.94
N LYS A 74 -30.17 -7.85 54.69
CA LYS A 74 -29.76 -8.61 53.48
C LYS A 74 -30.17 -7.92 52.18
N GLN A 75 -31.33 -7.27 52.13
CA GLN A 75 -31.82 -6.59 50.91
C GLN A 75 -31.00 -5.32 50.60
N VAL A 76 -30.66 -4.54 51.63
CA VAL A 76 -29.84 -3.32 51.49
C VAL A 76 -28.42 -3.66 51.06
N ARG A 77 -27.85 -4.78 51.54
CA ARG A 77 -26.53 -5.27 51.11
C ARG A 77 -26.49 -5.68 49.65
N VAL A 78 -27.50 -6.40 49.16
CA VAL A 78 -27.59 -6.79 47.73
C VAL A 78 -27.73 -5.55 46.84
N LEU A 79 -28.60 -4.61 47.23
CA LEU A 79 -28.78 -3.36 46.48
C LEU A 79 -27.50 -2.50 46.46
N SER A 80 -26.75 -2.47 47.57
CA SER A 80 -25.46 -1.78 47.66
C SER A 80 -24.38 -2.42 46.77
N ILE A 81 -24.33 -3.75 46.69
CA ILE A 81 -23.41 -4.47 45.77
C ILE A 81 -23.77 -4.16 44.31
N ILE A 82 -25.05 -4.21 43.94
CA ILE A 82 -25.51 -3.90 42.58
C ILE A 82 -25.15 -2.46 42.21
N ASN A 83 -25.41 -1.49 43.09
CA ASN A 83 -25.04 -0.09 42.87
C ASN A 83 -23.52 0.11 42.79
N SER A 84 -22.74 -0.64 43.57
CA SER A 84 -21.28 -0.63 43.48
C SER A 84 -20.78 -1.18 42.14
N ILE A 85 -21.39 -2.25 41.62
CA ILE A 85 -21.05 -2.79 40.31
C ILE A 85 -21.44 -1.80 39.21
N LEU A 86 -22.62 -1.20 39.31
CA LEU A 86 -23.12 -0.23 38.34
C LEU A 86 -22.25 1.04 38.29
N THR A 87 -21.77 1.51 39.44
CA THR A 87 -20.84 2.65 39.51
C THR A 87 -19.47 2.31 38.91
N ILE A 88 -18.95 1.10 39.12
CA ILE A 88 -17.72 0.62 38.48
C ILE A 88 -17.90 0.56 36.95
N ILE A 89 -19.00 0.00 36.46
CA ILE A 89 -19.30 -0.05 35.01
C ILE A 89 -19.40 1.36 34.43
N ASN A 90 -20.11 2.27 35.09
CA ASN A 90 -20.22 3.66 34.66
C ASN A 90 -18.86 4.37 34.64
N LEU A 91 -17.98 4.09 35.60
CA LEU A 91 -16.61 4.60 35.63
C LEU A 91 -15.81 4.10 34.43
N PHE A 92 -15.89 2.80 34.10
CA PHE A 92 -15.22 2.25 32.92
C PHE A 92 -15.76 2.86 31.62
N ILE A 93 -17.07 3.00 31.48
CA ILE A 93 -17.69 3.65 30.31
C ILE A 93 -17.19 5.09 30.18
N PHE A 94 -17.14 5.83 31.29
CA PHE A 94 -16.62 7.21 31.29
C PHE A 94 -15.15 7.27 30.84
N LEU A 95 -14.29 6.38 31.35
CA LEU A 95 -12.89 6.30 30.95
C LEU A 95 -12.74 5.95 29.45
N LEU A 96 -13.57 5.04 28.93
CA LEU A 96 -13.59 4.71 27.50
C LEU A 96 -14.00 5.91 26.64
N ILE A 97 -15.01 6.68 27.07
CA ILE A 97 -15.42 7.89 26.35
C ILE A 97 -14.28 8.92 26.34
N VAL A 98 -13.67 9.19 27.50
CA VAL A 98 -12.58 10.16 27.63
C VAL A 98 -11.38 9.78 26.75
N THR A 99 -10.95 8.52 26.81
CA THR A 99 -9.84 8.02 25.99
C THR A 99 -10.15 8.07 24.49
N SER A 100 -11.38 7.72 24.09
CA SER A 100 -11.84 7.86 22.71
C SER A 100 -11.84 9.32 22.23
N CYS A 101 -12.29 10.26 23.07
CA CYS A 101 -12.26 11.69 22.75
C CYS A 101 -10.82 12.19 22.53
N PHE A 102 -9.87 11.82 23.39
CA PHE A 102 -8.46 12.18 23.21
C PHE A 102 -7.86 11.54 21.95
N TRP A 103 -8.23 10.30 21.63
CA TRP A 103 -7.81 9.63 20.39
C TRP A 103 -8.31 10.36 19.14
N LEU A 104 -9.59 10.74 19.11
CA LEU A 104 -10.18 11.49 17.99
C LEU A 104 -9.56 12.88 17.83
N LEU A 105 -9.25 13.57 18.93
CA LEU A 105 -8.52 14.84 18.89
C LEU A 105 -7.11 14.65 18.31
N GLY A 106 -6.39 13.61 18.73
CA GLY A 106 -5.07 13.27 18.20
C GLY A 106 -5.11 12.96 16.69
N LEU A 107 -6.10 12.18 16.25
CA LEU A 107 -6.33 11.90 14.82
C LEU A 107 -6.63 13.17 14.04
N LYS A 108 -7.48 14.06 14.56
CA LYS A 108 -7.81 15.34 13.91
C LYS A 108 -6.58 16.24 13.76
N ILE A 109 -5.75 16.35 14.79
CA ILE A 109 -4.52 17.14 14.75
C ILE A 109 -3.55 16.57 13.72
N LYS A 110 -3.29 15.25 13.76
CA LYS A 110 -2.42 14.61 12.77
C LYS A 110 -2.96 14.72 11.35
N HIS A 111 -4.27 14.58 11.16
CA HIS A 111 -4.90 14.75 9.86
C HIS A 111 -4.68 16.18 9.32
N ASN A 112 -4.89 17.19 10.16
CA ASN A 112 -4.63 18.59 9.80
C ASN A 112 -3.15 18.85 9.48
N GLN A 113 -2.22 18.27 10.25
CA GLN A 113 -0.79 18.36 9.97
C GLN A 113 -0.42 17.71 8.63
N LEU A 114 -0.97 16.53 8.33
CA LEU A 114 -0.75 15.86 7.04
C LEU A 114 -1.38 16.62 5.86
N LEU A 115 -2.47 17.36 6.09
CA LEU A 115 -3.07 18.28 5.13
C LEU A 115 -2.21 19.53 4.90
N GLN A 116 -1.46 19.97 5.91
CA GLN A 116 -0.55 21.12 5.82
C GLN A 116 0.77 20.79 5.13
N ASN A 117 1.19 19.53 5.08
CA ASN A 117 2.38 19.15 4.32
C ASN A 117 2.16 19.46 2.83
N ASP A 118 2.98 20.37 2.31
CA ASP A 118 2.95 20.75 0.91
C ASP A 118 3.25 19.53 0.04
N MET A 119 2.40 19.28 -0.96
CA MET A 119 2.59 18.21 -1.94
C MET A 119 2.66 18.81 -3.33
N PRO A 120 3.68 18.47 -4.14
CA PRO A 120 3.78 18.96 -5.51
C PRO A 120 2.75 18.29 -6.42
N CYS A 121 2.49 18.92 -7.56
CA CYS A 121 1.78 18.26 -8.65
C CYS A 121 2.67 17.17 -9.27
N PHE A 122 2.29 15.91 -9.16
CA PHE A 122 2.98 14.81 -9.82
C PHE A 122 1.99 13.94 -10.58
N TYR A 123 2.38 13.52 -11.78
CA TYR A 123 1.57 12.63 -12.59
C TYR A 123 2.47 11.71 -13.39
N ARG A 124 1.93 10.54 -13.71
CA ARG A 124 2.58 9.56 -14.57
C ARG A 124 1.66 9.24 -15.73
N PHE A 125 2.23 9.11 -16.92
CA PHE A 125 1.47 8.60 -18.06
C PHE A 125 1.22 7.10 -17.94
N LYS A 126 0.06 6.67 -18.43
CA LYS A 126 -0.21 5.27 -18.75
C LYS A 126 0.79 4.76 -19.82
N PRO A 127 0.93 3.44 -19.97
CA PRO A 127 1.60 2.88 -21.13
C PRO A 127 1.02 3.43 -22.44
N TRP A 128 1.83 3.41 -23.51
CA TRP A 128 1.35 3.75 -24.84
C TRP A 128 0.21 2.83 -25.26
N SER A 129 -0.78 3.40 -25.94
CA SER A 129 -1.82 2.64 -26.62
C SER A 129 -1.22 1.78 -27.72
N GLN A 130 -2.03 0.85 -28.24
CA GLN A 130 -1.71 0.26 -29.52
C GLN A 130 -1.62 1.34 -30.60
N CYS A 131 -0.73 1.12 -31.56
CA CYS A 131 -0.58 2.00 -32.71
C CYS A 131 -1.85 1.99 -33.55
N SER A 132 -2.23 3.13 -34.13
CA SER A 132 -3.44 3.23 -34.96
C SER A 132 -3.40 2.34 -36.20
N ALA A 133 -2.21 1.96 -36.68
CA ALA A 133 -2.02 1.00 -37.77
C ALA A 133 -0.73 0.21 -37.56
N THR A 134 -0.61 -0.95 -38.21
CA THR A 134 0.59 -1.81 -38.16
C THR A 134 1.72 -1.33 -39.07
N CYS A 135 1.41 -0.49 -40.04
CA CYS A 135 2.34 0.11 -41.00
C CYS A 135 1.71 1.38 -41.59
N TRP A 136 2.52 2.20 -42.25
CA TRP A 136 2.06 3.41 -42.93
C TRP A 136 1.63 3.11 -44.36
N ALA A 137 0.33 3.22 -44.62
CA ALA A 137 -0.26 3.01 -45.94
C ALA A 137 -0.20 4.29 -46.79
N ASP A 138 -0.06 4.11 -48.11
CA ASP A 138 -0.04 5.20 -49.08
C ASP A 138 -1.38 5.96 -49.07
N GLY A 139 -1.32 7.30 -49.01
CA GLY A 139 -2.50 8.16 -48.96
C GLY A 139 -3.20 8.25 -47.60
N GLN A 140 -2.68 7.57 -46.56
CA GLN A 140 -3.22 7.63 -45.19
C GLN A 140 -2.33 8.48 -44.27
N PRO A 141 -2.89 9.07 -43.20
CA PRO A 141 -2.09 9.77 -42.20
C PRO A 141 -1.12 8.80 -41.52
N MET A 142 0.03 9.34 -41.10
CA MET A 142 1.05 8.59 -40.37
C MET A 142 0.45 7.92 -39.12
N PRO A 143 0.75 6.64 -38.85
CA PRO A 143 0.22 5.97 -37.67
C PRO A 143 0.72 6.61 -36.39
N ILE A 144 -0.18 6.74 -35.41
CA ILE A 144 0.11 7.34 -34.11
C ILE A 144 -0.35 6.44 -32.97
N MET A 145 0.38 6.53 -31.87
CA MET A 145 -0.01 5.98 -30.58
C MET A 145 -0.21 7.12 -29.60
N THR A 146 -1.12 6.91 -28.66
CA THR A 146 -1.46 7.92 -27.67
C THR A 146 -1.24 7.38 -26.27
N ARG A 147 -1.00 8.28 -25.32
CA ARG A 147 -1.04 7.93 -23.89
C ARG A 147 -1.63 9.08 -23.10
N GLU A 148 -2.32 8.70 -22.05
CA GLU A 148 -3.03 9.60 -21.16
C GLU A 148 -2.42 9.53 -19.76
N ILE A 149 -2.79 10.46 -18.90
CA ILE A 149 -2.37 10.42 -17.50
C ILE A 149 -3.04 9.24 -16.78
N ASP A 150 -2.27 8.55 -15.94
CA ASP A 150 -2.79 7.55 -15.01
C ASP A 150 -3.42 8.27 -13.81
N GLU A 151 -4.74 8.35 -13.79
CA GLU A 151 -5.51 9.02 -12.73
C GLU A 151 -5.22 8.45 -11.34
N LYS A 152 -4.86 7.16 -11.24
CA LYS A 152 -4.53 6.52 -9.96
C LYS A 152 -3.20 7.01 -9.38
N LYS A 153 -2.33 7.55 -10.23
CA LYS A 153 -1.00 8.08 -9.86
C LYS A 153 -0.93 9.60 -9.95
N LEU A 154 -2.07 10.26 -10.15
CA LEU A 154 -2.17 11.72 -10.14
C LEU A 154 -2.20 12.22 -8.71
N VAL A 155 -1.18 12.99 -8.33
CA VAL A 155 -1.12 13.72 -7.06
C VAL A 155 -1.44 15.18 -7.36
N ILE A 156 -2.54 15.67 -6.79
CA ILE A 156 -2.94 17.08 -6.90
C ILE A 156 -2.17 17.89 -5.87
N THR A 157 -1.69 19.07 -6.27
CA THR A 157 -0.98 20.00 -5.39
C THR A 157 -1.77 20.29 -4.11
N ARG A 158 -1.08 20.26 -2.96
CA ARG A 158 -1.62 20.72 -1.67
C ARG A 158 -0.66 21.74 -1.05
N GLY A 159 -1.24 22.71 -0.35
CA GLY A 159 -0.50 23.82 0.26
C GLY A 159 -0.13 24.92 -0.74
N SER A 160 0.86 25.74 -0.39
CA SER A 160 1.18 27.00 -1.10
C SER A 160 2.58 27.06 -1.69
N THR A 161 3.47 26.14 -1.31
CA THR A 161 4.87 26.15 -1.71
C THR A 161 5.08 25.70 -3.16
N TYR A 162 4.19 24.85 -3.68
CA TYR A 162 4.30 24.31 -5.05
C TYR A 162 3.26 24.90 -6.01
N ALA A 163 3.60 24.93 -7.29
CA ALA A 163 2.67 25.32 -8.34
C ALA A 163 1.43 24.40 -8.39
N LYS A 164 0.25 25.00 -8.60
CA LYS A 164 -1.01 24.26 -8.75
C LYS A 164 -0.99 23.40 -10.02
N CYS A 165 -1.52 22.20 -9.94
CA CYS A 165 -1.77 21.39 -11.13
C CYS A 165 -2.66 22.15 -12.13
N PRO A 166 -2.44 21.98 -13.44
CA PRO A 166 -3.35 22.47 -14.47
C PRO A 166 -4.78 21.99 -14.21
N SER A 167 -5.76 22.88 -14.31
CA SER A 167 -7.18 22.58 -14.03
C SER A 167 -7.75 21.50 -14.96
N ASN A 168 -7.19 21.36 -16.15
CA ASN A 168 -7.57 20.40 -17.19
C ASN A 168 -6.63 19.18 -17.29
N ILE A 169 -5.80 18.92 -16.27
CA ILE A 169 -4.82 17.83 -16.29
C ILE A 169 -5.44 16.46 -16.60
N LYS A 170 -6.67 16.21 -16.16
CA LYS A 170 -7.36 14.93 -16.40
C LYS A 170 -7.95 14.77 -17.80
N LYS A 171 -8.32 15.86 -18.48
CA LYS A 171 -9.08 15.80 -19.73
C LYS A 171 -8.26 16.14 -20.97
N ASN A 172 -7.26 17.01 -20.84
CA ASN A 172 -6.59 17.60 -22.01
C ASN A 172 -5.12 17.18 -22.16
N PHE A 173 -4.61 16.32 -21.27
CA PHE A 173 -3.22 15.85 -21.33
C PHE A 173 -3.15 14.50 -22.02
N VAL A 174 -3.22 14.53 -23.34
CA VAL A 174 -2.96 13.39 -24.22
C VAL A 174 -1.65 13.62 -24.95
N GLN A 175 -0.69 12.72 -24.77
CA GLN A 175 0.51 12.71 -25.58
C GLN A 175 0.30 11.83 -26.81
N LYS A 176 0.80 12.28 -27.95
CA LYS A 176 0.76 11.56 -29.22
C LYS A 176 2.19 11.37 -29.71
N ALA A 177 2.50 10.20 -30.23
CA ALA A 177 3.79 9.90 -30.83
C ALA A 177 3.61 9.06 -32.10
N PRO A 178 4.46 9.23 -33.12
CA PRO A 178 4.48 8.34 -34.28
C PRO A 178 4.85 6.92 -33.89
N CYS A 179 4.25 5.94 -34.58
CA CYS A 179 4.55 4.53 -34.43
C CYS A 179 4.48 3.84 -35.79
N ASN A 180 5.09 2.65 -35.91
CA ASN A 180 5.04 1.82 -37.12
C ASN A 180 5.29 2.59 -38.43
N LEU A 181 6.41 3.33 -38.46
CA LEU A 181 6.77 4.24 -39.55
C LEU A 181 7.10 3.53 -40.86
N GLN A 182 7.33 2.21 -40.82
CA GLN A 182 7.55 1.41 -42.02
C GLN A 182 6.36 1.50 -42.99
N ARG A 183 6.63 1.63 -44.28
CA ARG A 183 5.61 1.55 -45.32
C ARG A 183 4.97 0.16 -45.33
N CYS A 184 3.67 0.11 -45.60
CA CYS A 184 2.97 -1.17 -45.72
C CYS A 184 3.52 -2.00 -46.89
N PRO A 185 3.63 -3.32 -46.71
CA PRO A 185 4.17 -4.17 -47.75
C PRO A 185 3.23 -4.22 -48.96
N LEU A 186 3.82 -4.26 -50.15
CA LEU A 186 3.10 -4.48 -51.40
C LEU A 186 3.36 -5.89 -51.93
N LYS A 187 2.38 -6.44 -52.64
CA LYS A 187 2.52 -7.72 -53.32
C LYS A 187 3.33 -7.54 -54.60
N LEU A 188 4.17 -8.52 -54.96
CA LEU A 188 4.91 -8.48 -56.22
C LEU A 188 3.98 -8.37 -57.43
N SER A 189 2.81 -9.02 -57.39
CA SER A 189 1.74 -8.93 -58.41
C SER A 189 1.19 -7.53 -58.64
N SER A 190 1.31 -6.61 -57.68
CA SER A 190 0.83 -5.24 -57.83
C SER A 190 1.68 -4.39 -58.78
N PHE A 191 2.92 -4.81 -59.04
CA PHE A 191 3.81 -4.15 -59.98
C PHE A 191 3.59 -4.70 -61.39
N THR A 192 2.80 -3.97 -62.18
CA THR A 192 2.42 -4.35 -63.55
C THR A 192 3.36 -3.80 -64.62
N ASN A 193 4.33 -2.97 -64.23
CA ASN A 193 5.30 -2.38 -65.14
C ASN A 193 6.43 -3.38 -65.43
N TRP A 194 6.80 -3.49 -66.70
CA TRP A 194 7.85 -4.38 -67.19
C TRP A 194 8.87 -3.59 -67.99
N THR A 195 10.11 -4.06 -68.00
CA THR A 195 11.14 -3.53 -68.89
C THR A 195 10.76 -3.75 -70.35
N HIS A 196 11.45 -3.09 -71.27
CA HIS A 196 11.44 -3.50 -72.67
C HIS A 196 11.97 -4.95 -72.80
N CYS A 197 11.70 -5.57 -73.95
CA CYS A 197 12.17 -6.92 -74.24
C CYS A 197 13.67 -6.95 -74.45
N ILE A 198 14.35 -7.84 -73.73
CA ILE A 198 15.80 -8.04 -73.77
C ILE A 198 16.07 -9.46 -74.30
N HIS A 199 17.11 -9.63 -75.11
CA HIS A 199 17.51 -10.94 -75.63
C HIS A 199 17.96 -11.86 -74.48
N LYS A 200 17.47 -13.11 -74.45
CA LYS A 200 17.94 -14.13 -73.51
C LYS A 200 19.39 -14.53 -73.80
N ASN A 201 19.74 -14.59 -75.08
CA ASN A 201 21.08 -14.85 -75.57
C ASN A 201 21.42 -13.79 -76.63
N THR A 202 22.45 -13.01 -76.37
CA THR A 202 22.89 -11.90 -77.24
C THR A 202 23.49 -12.37 -78.57
N GLU A 203 24.07 -13.57 -78.63
CA GLU A 203 24.63 -14.14 -79.87
C GLU A 203 23.53 -14.61 -80.83
N LEU A 204 22.49 -15.25 -80.28
CA LEU A 204 21.35 -15.76 -81.06
C LEU A 204 20.28 -14.69 -81.32
N ARG A 205 20.39 -13.51 -80.68
CA ARG A 205 19.44 -12.38 -80.81
C ARG A 205 17.98 -12.87 -80.68
N LYS A 206 17.13 -12.49 -81.64
CA LYS A 206 15.72 -12.88 -81.70
C LYS A 206 15.51 -14.40 -81.74
N ALA A 207 16.40 -15.17 -82.36
CA ALA A 207 16.29 -16.63 -82.41
C ALA A 207 16.51 -17.29 -81.03
N GLY A 208 17.22 -16.63 -80.11
CA GLY A 208 17.38 -17.07 -78.72
C GLY A 208 16.18 -16.74 -77.81
N GLY A 209 15.20 -15.99 -78.34
CA GLY A 209 14.04 -15.51 -77.60
C GLY A 209 14.32 -14.29 -76.72
N CYS A 210 13.23 -13.62 -76.32
CA CYS A 210 13.27 -12.43 -75.49
C CYS A 210 12.52 -12.61 -74.16
N TYR A 211 12.88 -11.81 -73.17
CA TYR A 211 12.17 -11.72 -71.90
C TYR A 211 12.09 -10.27 -71.41
N GLN A 212 11.13 -10.01 -70.52
CA GLN A 212 11.03 -8.77 -69.76
C GLN A 212 11.20 -9.08 -68.28
N ILE A 213 11.72 -8.10 -67.55
CA ILE A 213 11.89 -8.14 -66.11
C ILE A 213 10.86 -7.19 -65.50
N ARG A 214 10.23 -7.60 -64.39
CA ARG A 214 9.28 -6.75 -63.68
C ARG A 214 10.02 -5.57 -63.05
N MET A 215 9.55 -4.35 -63.32
CA MET A 215 10.15 -3.14 -62.77
C MET A 215 9.64 -2.90 -61.35
N LEU A 216 10.55 -2.85 -60.39
CA LEU A 216 10.26 -2.56 -58.98
C LEU A 216 10.73 -1.13 -58.66
N PRO A 217 9.92 -0.33 -57.95
CA PRO A 217 10.32 1.01 -57.56
C PRO A 217 11.45 0.96 -56.52
N LEU A 218 12.34 1.94 -56.57
CA LEU A 218 13.41 2.14 -55.58
C LEU A 218 12.84 2.90 -54.37
N GLU A 219 12.03 2.20 -53.57
CA GLU A 219 11.43 2.75 -52.37
C GLU A 219 11.74 1.88 -51.16
N ASP A 220 11.85 2.50 -49.98
CA ASP A 220 12.02 1.82 -48.69
C ASP A 220 10.71 1.14 -48.26
N ARG A 221 10.30 0.08 -48.99
CA ARG A 221 9.12 -0.74 -48.70
C ARG A 221 9.43 -2.22 -48.85
N LEU A 222 8.79 -3.03 -48.01
CA LEU A 222 8.86 -4.48 -48.13
C LEU A 222 7.97 -4.97 -49.27
N ILE A 223 8.48 -5.89 -50.09
CA ILE A 223 7.72 -6.51 -51.18
C ILE A 223 7.48 -7.98 -50.83
N TYR A 224 6.22 -8.39 -50.77
CA TYR A 224 5.82 -9.76 -50.54
C TYR A 224 5.77 -10.53 -51.87
N LEU A 225 6.52 -11.63 -51.96
CA LEU A 225 6.57 -12.48 -53.14
C LEU A 225 5.34 -13.40 -53.16
N ASP A 226 4.25 -12.94 -53.77
CA ASP A 226 3.02 -13.70 -53.96
C ASP A 226 2.95 -14.45 -55.30
N THR A 227 3.84 -14.13 -56.22
CA THR A 227 3.95 -14.77 -57.54
C THR A 227 5.42 -15.05 -57.87
N SER A 228 5.67 -16.07 -58.69
CA SER A 228 6.99 -16.41 -59.22
C SER A 228 7.35 -15.63 -60.50
N GLU A 229 6.43 -14.85 -61.05
CA GLU A 229 6.60 -14.11 -62.31
C GLU A 229 7.47 -12.86 -62.14
N LEU A 230 8.75 -13.03 -61.83
CA LEU A 230 9.73 -11.93 -61.86
C LEU A 230 10.13 -11.57 -63.29
N THR A 231 10.09 -12.56 -64.17
CA THR A 231 10.37 -12.45 -65.61
C THR A 231 9.25 -13.06 -66.42
N ARG A 232 8.97 -12.51 -67.60
CA ARG A 232 8.03 -13.10 -68.56
C ARG A 232 8.64 -13.14 -69.95
N ASN A 233 8.25 -14.14 -70.74
CA ASN A 233 8.67 -14.21 -72.14
C ASN A 233 7.96 -13.14 -72.96
N CYS A 234 8.69 -12.55 -73.90
CA CYS A 234 8.10 -11.72 -74.93
C CYS A 234 7.58 -12.59 -76.07
N SER A 235 6.59 -12.08 -76.79
CA SER A 235 6.25 -12.59 -78.11
C SER A 235 7.28 -12.12 -79.15
N ASP A 236 7.38 -12.83 -80.28
CA ASP A 236 8.41 -12.58 -81.29
C ASP A 236 8.27 -11.19 -81.94
N ASP A 237 7.07 -10.63 -82.01
CA ASP A 237 6.80 -9.28 -82.49
C ASP A 237 7.33 -8.19 -81.54
N GLN A 238 7.43 -8.47 -80.24
CA GLN A 238 7.94 -7.53 -79.24
C GLN A 238 9.46 -7.61 -79.04
N CYS A 239 10.11 -8.65 -79.58
CA CYS A 239 11.53 -8.88 -79.46
C CYS A 239 12.30 -7.99 -80.46
N PRO A 240 13.12 -7.02 -79.99
CA PRO A 240 13.81 -6.10 -80.89
C PRO A 240 14.81 -6.84 -81.78
N GLU A 241 14.92 -6.43 -83.05
CA GLU A 241 15.94 -6.96 -83.97
C GLU A 241 17.37 -6.55 -83.56
N TYR A 242 17.50 -5.37 -82.94
CA TYR A 242 18.77 -4.81 -82.51
C TYR A 242 18.60 -4.15 -81.13
N ILE A 243 19.53 -4.44 -80.21
CA ILE A 243 19.67 -3.70 -78.95
C ILE A 243 20.71 -2.60 -79.24
N PRO A 244 20.40 -1.31 -79.05
CA PRO A 244 21.33 -0.21 -79.27
C PRO A 244 22.57 -0.28 -78.37
#